data_AF-A0A2N5MC30-F1
#
_entry.id   AF-A0A2N5MC30-F1
#
_cell.length_a   1.000
_cell.length_b   1.000
_cell.length_c   1.000
_cell.angle_alpha   90.00
_cell.angle_beta   90.00
_cell.angle_gamma   90.00
#
_symmetry.space_group_name_H-M   'P 1'
#
loop_
_entity.id
_entity.type
_entity.pdbx_description
1 polymer ?
#
loop_
_entity_poly.entity_id
_entity_poly.type
_entity_poly.pdbx_seq_one_letter_code
_entity_poly.pdbx_strand_id
1 'polypeptide(L)' 'MLAEVKYGSITLVVQDGKVIQIEKNEKVRLQPNKTS' A
#
# COMPACT_ATOMS: atom_id res chain seq x y z
N MET A 1 7.83 7.62 1.38
CA MET A 1 6.48 7.46 1.95
C MET A 1 5.45 6.91 0.96
N LEU A 2 5.05 7.59 -0.13
CA LEU A 2 4.16 7.00 -1.16
C LEU A 2 4.89 6.12 -2.19
N ALA A 3 6.17 6.39 -2.43
CA ALA A 3 6.98 5.70 -3.45
C ALA A 3 7.48 4.29 -3.07
N GLU A 4 7.10 3.77 -1.89
CA GLU A 4 7.61 2.48 -1.39
C GLU A 4 6.67 1.29 -1.68
N VAL A 5 5.47 1.55 -2.22
CA VAL A 5 4.54 0.50 -2.62
C VAL A 5 4.96 -0.08 -3.97
N LYS A 6 5.67 -1.21 -3.95
CA LYS A 6 6.04 -1.91 -5.20
C LYS A 6 4.86 -2.63 -5.85
N TYR A 7 3.95 -3.18 -5.04
CA TYR A 7 2.74 -3.89 -5.47
C TYR A 7 1.63 -3.67 -4.45
N GLY A 8 0.46 -3.18 -4.88
CA GLY A 8 -0.62 -2.83 -3.97
C GLY A 8 -1.61 -1.83 -4.56
N SER A 9 -2.54 -1.35 -3.73
CA SER A 9 -3.47 -0.27 -4.06
C SER A 9 -3.50 0.76 -2.94
N ILE A 10 -3.76 2.01 -3.33
CA ILE A 10 -4.02 3.10 -2.39
C ILE A 10 -5.40 3.64 -2.71
N THR A 11 -6.28 3.66 -1.71
CA THR A 11 -7.61 4.24 -1.81
C THR A 11 -7.62 5.57 -1.08
N LEU A 12 -8.01 6.63 -1.78
CA LEU A 12 -8.18 7.97 -1.23
C LEU A 12 -9.66 8.33 -1.22
N VAL A 13 -10.17 8.74 -0.08
CA VAL A 13 -11.52 9.31 0.02
C VAL A 13 -11.38 10.82 0.14
N VAL A 14 -11.96 11.53 -0.82
CA VAL A 14 -11.94 13.00 -0.88
C VAL A 14 -13.38 13.50 -0.77
N GLN A 15 -13.60 14.44 0.15
CA GLN A 15 -14.86 15.14 0.34
C GLN A 15 -14.56 16.64 0.50
N ASP A 16 -15.36 17.49 -0.15
CA ASP A 16 -15.19 18.95 -0.15
C ASP A 16 -13.77 19.43 -0.50
N GLY A 17 -13.11 18.72 -1.42
CA GLY A 17 -11.73 19.02 -1.84
C GLY A 17 -10.66 18.68 -0.80
N LYS A 18 -11.02 18.01 0.30
CA LYS A 18 -10.09 17.55 1.36
C LYS A 18 -10.02 16.04 1.41
N VAL A 19 -8.82 15.50 1.58
CA VAL A 19 -8.61 14.06 1.82
C VAL A 19 -9.04 13.77 3.25
N ILE A 20 -10.01 12.88 3.42
CA ILE A 20 -10.54 12.49 4.74
C ILE A 20 -10.13 11.08 5.15
N GLN A 21 -9.74 10.23 4.20
CA GLN A 21 -9.28 8.87 4.45
C GLN A 21 -8.23 8.45 3.43
N ILE A 22 -7.23 7.73 3.91
CA ILE A 22 -6.19 7.09 3.12
C ILE A 22 -6.10 5.64 3.59
N GLU A 23 -6.33 4.70 2.68
CA GLU A 23 -6.11 3.28 2.92
C GLU A 23 -5.01 2.77 1.99
N LYS A 24 -4.08 2.01 2.55
CA LYS A 24 -2.92 1.46 1.82
C LYS A 24 -2.94 -0.06 1.93
N ASN A 25 -3.14 -0.74 0.81
CA ASN A 25 -3.04 -2.19 0.71
C ASN A 25 -1.74 -2.56 -0.01
N GLU A 26 -0.83 -3.24 0.68
CA GLU A 26 0.44 -3.68 0.11
C GLU A 26 0.49 -5.19 -0.04
N LYS A 27 1.01 -5.66 -1.17
CA LYS A 27 1.23 -7.08 -1.44
C LYS A 27 2.70 -7.41 -1.28
N VAL A 28 3.06 -7.99 -0.14
CA VAL A 28 4.43 -8.44 0.13
C VAL A 28 4.59 -9.88 -0.39
N ARG A 29 5.57 -10.10 -1.27
CA ARG A 29 5.93 -11.45 -1.71
C ARG A 29 7.06 -11.98 -0.84
N LEU A 30 6.72 -12.91 0.04
CA LEU A 30 7.70 -13.64 0.84
C LEU A 30 8.40 -14.65 -0.07
N GLN A 31 9.73 -14.61 -0.12
CA GLN A 31 10.50 -15.66 -0.78
C GLN A 31 10.48 -16.91 0.11
N PRO A 32 10.44 -18.13 -0.46
CA PRO A 32 10.55 -19.33 0.34
C PRO A 32 11.88 -19.29 1.10
N ASN A 33 11.83 -19.49 2.42
CA ASN A 33 13.02 -19.59 3.24
C ASN A 33 13.89 -20.71 2.67
N LYS A 34 15.08 -20.37 2.14
CA LYS A 34 16.12 -21.36 1.88
C LYS A 34 16.67 -21.75 3.24
N THR A 35 16.19 -22.86 3.78
CA THR A 35 16.82 -23.54 4.92
C THR A 35 18.20 -23.98 4.44
N SER A 36 19.24 -23.35 4.99
CA SER A 36 20.63 -23.81 4.86
C SER A 36 20.84 -25.14 5.56
#